data_AF-A0A4Q6AY80-F1
#
_entry.id   AF-A0A4Q6AY80-F1
#
_cell.length_a   1.000
_cell.length_b   1.000
_cell.length_c   1.000
_cell.angle_alpha   90.00
_cell.angle_beta   90.00
_cell.angle_gamma   90.00
#
_symmetry.space_group_name_H-M   'P 1'
#
loop_
_entity.id
_entity.type
_entity.pdbx_description
1 polymer ?
#
loop_
_entity_poly.entity_id
_entity_poly.type
_entity_poly.pdbx_seq_one_letter_code
_entity_poly.pdbx_strand_id
1 'polypeptide(L)'
;MNSRKSEQQSLDKTLHLDEEMLGSMHSLDDYKGVFLNELIDIYKTMTPDVLKILIIAIEAKNYPESSRLAHKLKGMCGNVGIKRLIAVLEKIEIAHEEISAEDWQKLPETLSQEHAISVVLLYDHWYTKIKAV
;
A
#
# COMPACT_ATOMS: atom_id res chain seq x y z
N MET A 1 -9.82 -27.52 12.68
CA MET A 1 -10.29 -26.12 12.68
C MET A 1 -9.31 -25.16 11.97
N ASN A 2 -8.56 -25.64 10.97
CA ASN A 2 -7.51 -24.85 10.29
C ASN A 2 -7.92 -24.29 8.91
N SER A 3 -8.91 -24.86 8.23
CA SER A 3 -9.25 -24.47 6.85
C SER A 3 -9.88 -23.07 6.72
N ARG A 4 -10.66 -22.60 7.72
CA ARG A 4 -11.30 -21.28 7.66
C ARG A 4 -10.32 -20.11 7.84
N LYS A 5 -9.23 -20.30 8.60
CA LYS A 5 -8.23 -19.23 8.80
C LYS A 5 -7.38 -19.03 7.54
N SER A 6 -7.00 -20.12 6.85
CA SER A 6 -6.23 -20.05 5.60
C SER A 6 -7.01 -19.45 4.43
N GLU A 7 -8.31 -19.73 4.34
CA GLU A 7 -9.18 -19.14 3.30
C GLU A 7 -9.40 -17.63 3.54
N GLN A 8 -9.64 -17.20 4.78
CA GLN A 8 -9.82 -15.79 5.11
C GLN A 8 -8.53 -14.97 4.84
N GLN A 9 -7.37 -15.50 5.22
CA GLN A 9 -6.06 -14.84 4.98
C GLN A 9 -5.72 -14.74 3.49
N SER A 10 -6.11 -15.73 2.69
CA SER A 10 -5.96 -15.73 1.23
C SER A 10 -6.85 -14.69 0.55
N LEU A 11 -8.09 -14.54 1.01
CA LEU A 11 -9.03 -13.53 0.52
C LEU A 11 -8.60 -12.11 0.91
N ASP A 12 -8.09 -11.93 2.13
CA ASP A 12 -7.57 -10.65 2.58
C ASP A 12 -6.35 -10.23 1.73
N LYS A 13 -5.43 -11.15 1.41
CA LYS A 13 -4.26 -10.83 0.57
C LYS A 13 -4.64 -10.37 -0.84
N THR A 14 -5.53 -11.09 -1.52
CA THR A 14 -5.95 -10.78 -2.90
C THR A 14 -6.74 -9.47 -3.02
N LEU A 15 -7.39 -9.05 -1.93
CA LEU A 15 -8.03 -7.73 -1.83
C LEU A 15 -7.00 -6.60 -1.73
N HIS A 16 -5.87 -6.83 -1.06
CA HIS A 16 -4.88 -5.80 -0.78
C HIS A 16 -3.80 -5.68 -1.86
N LEU A 17 -3.43 -6.78 -2.52
CA LEU A 17 -2.30 -6.86 -3.44
C LEU A 17 -2.68 -7.32 -4.86
N ASP A 18 -1.88 -6.88 -5.83
CA ASP A 18 -1.85 -7.38 -7.19
C ASP A 18 -0.88 -8.54 -7.35
N GLU A 19 -1.37 -9.76 -7.08
CA GLU A 19 -0.55 -10.95 -7.15
C GLU A 19 -0.06 -11.29 -8.56
N GLU A 20 -0.80 -10.90 -9.60
CA GLU A 20 -0.41 -11.13 -10.99
C GLU A 20 0.75 -10.20 -11.38
N MET A 21 0.64 -8.92 -11.03
CA MET A 21 1.71 -7.95 -11.22
C MET A 21 2.96 -8.34 -10.42
N LEU A 22 2.79 -8.69 -9.14
CA LEU A 22 3.90 -9.10 -8.27
C LEU A 22 4.55 -10.39 -8.76
N GLY A 23 3.77 -11.35 -9.24
CA GLY A 23 4.28 -12.58 -9.87
C GLY A 23 5.09 -12.28 -11.12
N SER A 24 4.59 -11.36 -11.97
CA SER A 24 5.31 -10.90 -13.16
C SER A 24 6.61 -10.21 -12.79
N MET A 25 6.61 -9.32 -11.80
CA MET A 25 7.83 -8.65 -11.29
C MET A 25 8.83 -9.63 -10.70
N HIS A 26 8.36 -10.62 -9.93
CA HIS A 26 9.21 -11.65 -9.37
C HIS A 26 9.87 -12.52 -10.46
N SER A 27 9.20 -12.71 -11.60
CA SER A 27 9.77 -13.45 -12.74
C SER A 27 10.87 -12.70 -13.49
N LEU A 28 10.95 -11.37 -13.38
CA LEU A 28 11.92 -10.54 -14.13
C LEU A 28 13.38 -10.84 -13.80
N ASP A 29 13.66 -11.40 -12.62
CA ASP A 29 15.01 -11.76 -12.18
C ASP A 29 15.19 -13.27 -11.94
N ASP A 30 14.49 -14.09 -12.73
CA ASP A 30 14.44 -15.55 -12.61
C ASP A 30 13.94 -16.02 -11.23
N TYR A 31 12.98 -15.30 -10.64
CA TYR A 31 12.42 -15.61 -9.31
C TYR A 31 13.47 -15.56 -8.18
N LYS A 32 14.54 -14.78 -8.38
CA LYS A 32 15.55 -14.53 -7.33
C LYS A 32 15.04 -13.50 -6.32
N GLY A 33 14.09 -12.66 -6.74
CA GLY A 33 13.45 -11.66 -5.89
C GLY A 33 14.33 -10.48 -5.50
N VAL A 34 15.53 -10.35 -6.07
CA VAL A 34 16.42 -9.20 -5.89
C VAL A 34 15.72 -7.90 -6.30
N PHE A 35 15.15 -7.88 -7.51
CA PHE A 35 14.49 -6.69 -8.05
C PHE A 35 13.23 -6.34 -7.25
N LEU A 36 12.38 -7.32 -6.98
CA LEU A 36 11.16 -7.11 -6.22
C LEU A 36 11.45 -6.68 -4.77
N ASN A 37 12.48 -7.26 -4.12
CA ASN A 37 12.91 -6.85 -2.79
C ASN A 37 13.34 -5.39 -2.75
N GLU A 38 14.10 -4.93 -3.76
CA GLU A 38 14.54 -3.54 -3.84
C GLU A 38 13.34 -2.59 -3.92
N LEU A 39 12.32 -2.91 -4.73
CA LEU A 39 11.09 -2.12 -4.81
C LEU A 39 10.33 -2.11 -3.47
N ILE A 40 10.23 -3.27 -2.80
CA ILE A 40 9.58 -3.38 -1.48
C ILE A 40 10.35 -2.57 -0.43
N ASP A 41 11.68 -2.61 -0.45
CA ASP A 41 12.54 -1.87 0.50
C ASP A 41 12.45 -0.35 0.26
N ILE A 42 12.45 0.09 -1.00
CA ILE A 42 12.19 1.49 -1.37
C ILE A 42 10.82 1.94 -0.88
N TYR A 43 9.78 1.14 -1.14
CA TYR A 43 8.42 1.41 -0.69
C TYR A 43 8.39 1.59 0.83
N LYS A 44 8.89 0.62 1.60
CA LYS A 44 8.88 0.67 3.07
C LYS A 44 9.66 1.85 3.63
N THR A 45 10.76 2.23 3.00
CA THR A 45 11.61 3.31 3.48
C THR A 45 11.01 4.68 3.20
N MET A 46 10.46 4.89 2.01
CA MET A 46 10.04 6.22 1.56
C MET A 46 8.59 6.57 1.87
N THR A 47 7.70 5.58 1.94
CA THR A 47 6.26 5.85 2.12
C THR A 47 5.85 6.37 3.51
N PRO A 48 6.48 5.98 4.64
CA PRO A 48 6.06 6.46 5.96
C PRO A 48 6.11 7.99 6.09
N ASP A 49 7.16 8.63 5.58
CA ASP A 49 7.31 10.09 5.65
C ASP A 49 6.26 10.80 4.80
N VAL A 50 6.01 10.32 3.57
CA VAL A 50 4.98 10.88 2.69
C VAL A 50 3.59 10.70 3.31
N LEU A 51 3.31 9.53 3.88
CA LEU A 51 2.06 9.23 4.58
C LEU A 51 1.84 10.15 5.77
N LYS A 52 2.87 10.37 6.59
CA LYS A 52 2.80 11.29 7.73
C LYS A 52 2.44 12.72 7.30
N ILE A 53 3.06 13.21 6.23
CA ILE A 53 2.78 14.56 5.71
C ILE A 53 1.36 14.62 5.13
N LEU A 54 0.90 13.55 4.46
CA LEU A 54 -0.48 13.45 3.96
C LEU A 54 -1.49 13.52 5.11
N ILE A 55 -1.26 12.78 6.19
CA ILE A 55 -2.14 12.80 7.37
C ILE A 55 -2.23 14.22 7.95
N ILE A 56 -1.10 14.91 8.09
CA ILE A 56 -1.08 16.30 8.58
C ILE A 56 -1.89 17.22 7.65
N ALA A 57 -1.77 17.06 6.34
CA ALA A 57 -2.55 17.84 5.37
C ALA A 57 -4.06 17.57 5.48
N ILE A 58 -4.45 16.31 5.69
CA ILE A 58 -5.85 15.90 5.89
C ILE A 58 -6.44 16.51 7.16
N GLU A 59 -5.72 16.43 8.28
CA GLU A 59 -6.12 17.00 9.57
C GLU A 59 -6.25 18.53 9.51
N ALA A 60 -5.35 19.18 8.75
CA ALA A 60 -5.40 20.61 8.48
C ALA A 60 -6.46 21.00 7.43
N LYS A 61 -7.21 20.05 6.87
CA LYS A 61 -8.17 20.24 5.76
C LYS A 61 -7.56 20.96 4.55
N ASN A 62 -6.27 20.73 4.29
CA ASN A 62 -5.57 21.27 3.14
C ASN A 62 -5.79 20.34 1.93
N TYR A 63 -6.93 20.49 1.26
CA TYR A 63 -7.33 19.62 0.15
C TYR A 63 -6.34 19.61 -1.03
N PRO A 64 -5.81 20.75 -1.51
CA PRO A 64 -4.84 20.74 -2.61
C PRO A 64 -3.58 19.94 -2.28
N GLU A 65 -3.03 20.12 -1.08
CA GLU A 65 -1.83 19.41 -0.66
C GLU A 65 -2.12 17.92 -0.40
N SER A 66 -3.28 17.61 0.19
CA SER A 66 -3.72 16.22 0.41
C SER A 66 -3.87 15.47 -0.91
N SER A 67 -4.49 16.07 -1.93
CA SER A 67 -4.64 15.47 -3.26
C SER A 67 -3.28 15.23 -3.93
N ARG A 68 -2.37 16.22 -3.89
CA ARG A 68 -1.01 16.10 -4.44
C ARG A 68 -0.21 14.99 -3.77
N LEU A 69 -0.26 14.90 -2.45
CA LEU A 69 0.44 13.87 -1.68
C LEU A 69 -0.19 12.49 -1.89
N ALA A 70 -1.51 12.41 -1.99
CA ALA A 70 -2.22 11.17 -2.32
C ALA A 70 -1.80 10.63 -3.69
N HIS A 71 -1.74 11.49 -4.72
CA HIS A 71 -1.25 11.11 -6.04
C HIS A 71 0.18 10.56 -6.01
N LYS A 72 1.08 11.25 -5.29
CA LYS A 72 2.48 10.80 -5.13
C LYS A 72 2.55 9.43 -4.46
N LEU A 73 1.85 9.26 -3.34
CA LEU A 73 1.86 8.01 -2.59
C LEU A 73 1.20 6.87 -3.39
N LYS A 74 0.18 7.17 -4.20
CA LYS A 74 -0.47 6.23 -5.11
C LYS A 74 0.52 5.66 -6.13
N GLY A 75 1.34 6.51 -6.75
CA GLY A 75 2.40 6.06 -7.66
C GLY A 75 3.41 5.10 -6.99
N MET A 76 3.77 5.37 -5.73
CA MET A 76 4.66 4.50 -4.96
C MET A 76 4.01 3.15 -4.64
N CYS A 77 2.73 3.15 -4.28
CA CYS A 77 1.95 1.94 -4.05
C CYS A 77 1.80 1.10 -5.33
N GLY A 78 1.62 1.76 -6.48
CA GLY A 78 1.46 1.12 -7.78
C GLY A 78 2.68 0.30 -8.17
N ASN A 79 3.89 0.79 -7.89
CA ASN A 79 5.13 0.10 -8.20
C ASN A 79 5.32 -1.24 -7.47
N VAL A 80 4.56 -1.49 -6.40
CA VAL A 80 4.60 -2.74 -5.63
C VAL A 80 3.23 -3.41 -5.55
N GLY A 81 2.33 -3.09 -6.49
CA GLY A 81 1.05 -3.76 -6.64
C GLY A 81 0.09 -3.62 -5.46
N ILE A 82 0.15 -2.56 -4.66
CA ILE A 82 -0.78 -2.37 -3.54
C ILE A 82 -2.09 -1.78 -4.07
N LYS A 83 -3.20 -2.52 -3.98
CA LYS A 83 -4.52 -2.11 -4.48
C LYS A 83 -5.34 -1.33 -3.45
N ARG A 84 -5.40 -1.85 -2.22
CA ARG A 84 -6.36 -1.33 -1.24
C ARG A 84 -6.02 0.08 -0.78
N LEU A 85 -4.75 0.35 -0.48
CA LEU A 85 -4.29 1.70 -0.15
C LEU A 85 -4.46 2.66 -1.34
N ILE A 86 -4.22 2.21 -2.57
CA ILE A 86 -4.48 3.02 -3.78
C ILE A 86 -5.94 3.46 -3.83
N ALA A 87 -6.89 2.57 -3.59
CA ALA A 87 -8.31 2.91 -3.62
C ALA A 87 -8.69 3.96 -2.56
N VAL A 88 -8.01 3.99 -1.40
CA VAL A 88 -8.20 5.05 -0.39
C VAL A 88 -7.59 6.37 -0.87
N LEU A 89 -6.39 6.33 -1.45
CA LEU A 89 -5.69 7.51 -1.97
C LEU A 89 -6.43 8.15 -3.16
N GLU A 90 -7.03 7.35 -4.04
CA GLU A 90 -7.82 7.84 -5.17
C GLU A 90 -9.04 8.64 -4.72
N LYS A 91 -9.70 8.24 -3.63
CA LYS A 91 -10.80 9.01 -3.05
C LYS A 91 -10.34 10.38 -2.58
N ILE A 92 -9.18 10.45 -1.93
CA ILE A 92 -8.58 11.70 -1.47
C ILE A 92 -8.17 12.59 -2.66
N GLU A 93 -7.61 11.98 -3.70
CA GLU A 93 -7.11 12.68 -4.89
C GLU A 93 -8.23 13.27 -5.75
N ILE A 94 -9.28 12.49 -6.04
CA ILE A 94 -10.28 12.78 -7.09
C ILE A 94 -11.61 13.26 -6.50
N ALA A 95 -12.01 12.75 -5.34
CA ALA A 95 -13.40 12.84 -4.86
C ALA A 95 -13.52 13.51 -3.47
N HIS A 96 -12.63 14.45 -3.14
CA HIS A 96 -12.61 15.07 -1.81
C HIS A 96 -13.95 15.72 -1.39
N GLU A 97 -14.73 16.25 -2.35
CA GLU A 97 -16.05 16.84 -2.10
C GLU A 97 -17.16 15.80 -1.83
N GLU A 98 -16.93 14.55 -2.22
CA GLU A 98 -17.88 13.43 -2.02
C GLU A 98 -17.62 12.68 -0.71
N ILE A 99 -16.49 12.92 -0.05
CA ILE A 99 -16.14 12.30 1.22
C ILE A 99 -16.96 12.97 2.33
N SER A 100 -17.75 12.17 3.06
CA SER A 100 -18.49 12.67 4.22
C SER A 100 -17.54 13.19 5.29
N ALA A 101 -17.99 14.15 6.11
CA ALA A 101 -17.16 14.67 7.20
C ALA A 101 -16.73 13.58 8.20
N GLU A 102 -17.58 12.56 8.39
CA GLU A 102 -17.28 11.40 9.23
C GLU A 102 -16.19 10.52 8.61
N ASP A 103 -16.29 10.24 7.31
CA ASP A 103 -15.28 9.45 6.60
C ASP A 103 -13.94 10.18 6.53
N TRP A 104 -13.97 11.51 6.33
CA TRP A 104 -12.78 12.35 6.32
C TRP A 104 -12.01 12.25 7.63
N GLN A 105 -12.70 12.25 8.77
CA GLN A 105 -12.08 12.11 10.09
C GLN A 105 -11.42 10.75 10.31
N LYS A 106 -11.89 9.70 9.63
CA LYS A 106 -11.35 8.34 9.72
C LYS A 106 -10.17 8.10 8.77
N LEU A 107 -9.92 8.99 7.82
CA LEU A 107 -8.86 8.81 6.82
C LEU A 107 -7.46 8.61 7.44
N PRO A 108 -7.01 9.37 8.46
CA PRO A 108 -5.69 9.17 9.05
C PRO A 108 -5.47 7.75 9.59
N GLU A 109 -6.46 7.24 10.32
CA GLU A 109 -6.43 5.89 10.86
C GLU A 109 -6.48 4.85 9.73
N THR A 110 -7.39 5.02 8.77
CA THR A 110 -7.55 4.12 7.62
C THR A 110 -6.25 4.03 6.81
N LEU A 111 -5.63 5.16 6.47
CA LEU A 111 -4.37 5.20 5.71
C LEU A 111 -3.24 4.50 6.47
N SER A 112 -3.14 4.73 7.78
CA SER A 112 -2.11 4.12 8.63
C SER A 112 -2.29 2.59 8.72
N GLN A 113 -3.53 2.12 8.88
CA GLN A 113 -3.85 0.69 8.92
C GLN A 113 -3.55 0.02 7.58
N GLU A 114 -4.03 0.59 6.48
CA GLU A 114 -3.85 0.03 5.14
C GLU A 114 -2.38 0.01 4.73
N HIS A 115 -1.61 1.03 5.10
CA HIS A 115 -0.15 1.04 4.91
C HIS A 115 0.54 -0.07 5.72
N ALA A 116 0.24 -0.20 7.01
CA ALA A 116 0.82 -1.22 7.86
C ALA A 116 0.51 -2.65 7.35
N ILE A 117 -0.75 -2.90 6.95
CA ILE A 117 -1.17 -4.17 6.36
C ILE A 117 -0.40 -4.43 5.07
N SER A 118 -0.29 -3.44 4.19
CA SER A 118 0.44 -3.57 2.92
C SER A 118 1.90 -3.94 3.12
N VAL A 119 2.59 -3.30 4.08
CA VAL A 119 3.99 -3.62 4.42
C VAL A 119 4.10 -5.07 4.90
N VAL A 120 3.23 -5.50 5.82
CA VAL A 120 3.25 -6.88 6.33
C VAL A 120 3.03 -7.88 5.21
N LEU A 121 2.01 -7.67 4.37
CA LEU A 121 1.69 -8.60 3.28
C LEU A 121 2.81 -8.69 2.23
N LEU A 122 3.45 -7.57 1.88
CA LEU A 122 4.59 -7.58 0.96
C LEU A 122 5.77 -8.36 1.55
N TYR A 123 6.11 -8.13 2.82
CA TYR A 123 7.24 -8.81 3.45
C TYR A 123 7.00 -10.31 3.69
N ASP A 124 5.81 -10.67 4.15
CA ASP A 124 5.53 -12.06 4.52
C ASP A 124 5.35 -12.97 3.30
N HIS A 125 4.88 -12.42 2.17
CA HIS A 125 4.53 -13.22 1.00
C HIS A 125 5.43 -13.02 -0.22
N TRP A 126 6.10 -11.87 -0.35
CA TRP A 126 6.80 -11.50 -1.57
C TRP A 126 8.26 -11.15 -1.37
N TYR A 127 8.70 -10.89 -0.13
CA TYR A 127 10.09 -10.61 0.15
C TYR A 127 10.91 -11.90 0.29
N THR A 128 11.85 -12.11 -0.62
CA THR A 128 12.69 -13.32 -0.64
C THR A 128 13.96 -13.10 0.17
N LYS A 129 14.18 -13.89 1.23
CA LYS A 129 15.46 -13.84 1.97
C LYS A 129 16.57 -14.44 1.12
N ILE A 130 17.35 -13.58 0.48
CA ILE A 130 18.55 -13.98 -0.23
C ILE A 130 19.58 -14.43 0.81
N LYS A 131 20.01 -15.70 0.75
CA LYS A 131 21.17 -16.14 1.52
C LYS A 131 22.40 -15.48 0.92
N ALA A 132 23.13 -14.71 1.71
CA ALA A 132 24.46 -14.26 1.33
C ALA A 132 25.31 -15.51 1.03
N VAL A 133 25.87 -15.54 -0.17
CA VAL A 133 26.81 -16.58 -0.63
C VAL A 133 28.14 -16.43 0.09
#